data_AF-A0A4R9LUD1-F1
#
_entry.id   AF-A0A4R9LUD1-F1
#
_cell.length_a   1.000
_cell.length_b   1.000
_cell.length_c   1.000
_cell.angle_alpha   90.00
_cell.angle_beta   90.00
_cell.angle_gamma   90.00
#
_symmetry.space_group_name_H-M   'P 1'
#
loop_
_entity.id
_entity.type
_entity.pdbx_description
1 polymer ?
#
loop_
_entity_poly.entity_id
_entity_poly.type
_entity_poly.pdbx_seq_one_letter_code
_entity_poly.pdbx_strand_id
1 'polypeptide(L)'
;MLLKSGAKSGILETNTESYQSVAKKTRALSPSPTIGSANQSLSPYPFLNKFIPCNGFTNHYGTSYTNPLLTNATLDRHYSLLTLSILTKLFIKGCDCEGSTLRYLCIKSRPSIARCNVCNKQISITAKTPLDNYKLKLSYFSYILQDSILQYPKVITSTEISRKLNLPYKTAYYLKKRIQIICSLLNDSLREKLYNELETFSEKNPLRLPKQGDLRPLLQGIPVATCDSVVLYSSSLRANKHRSRRFKTGSSSIYLSNNLGGEQKGVLVHTVGVNHGMTFYKSIPLNNQSYLLKDLNSKIPSYIPLFTDEGYSFIWDRPNHRMVNHSKKSNDHRYNLSRERWITKEGVTSNGAEARNNTLKQAFRSYHYISPKWSQLYLDEISFLGNLRYSEGLKELLFEGGSVGESDNGCFTNR
;
A
#
# COMPACT_ATOMS: atom_id res chain seq x y z
N MET A 1 71.99 -25.12 -30.93
CA MET A 1 71.87 -23.89 -31.74
C MET A 1 71.36 -22.81 -30.80
N LEU A 2 72.16 -21.82 -30.38
CA LEU A 2 72.66 -20.65 -31.15
C LEU A 2 71.49 -19.70 -31.50
N LEU A 3 71.28 -18.60 -30.74
CA LEU A 3 71.89 -17.24 -30.87
C LEU A 3 71.33 -16.47 -32.09
N LYS A 4 70.95 -15.18 -32.09
CA LYS A 4 71.16 -13.93 -31.29
C LYS A 4 69.96 -12.96 -31.59
N SER A 5 69.73 -11.73 -31.10
CA SER A 5 70.00 -10.88 -29.89
C SER A 5 69.42 -9.45 -30.20
N GLY A 6 69.05 -8.52 -29.29
CA GLY A 6 69.01 -8.46 -27.82
C GLY A 6 69.15 -7.01 -27.28
N ALA A 7 68.61 -6.69 -26.10
CA ALA A 7 68.72 -5.41 -25.34
C ALA A 7 67.90 -4.18 -25.86
N LYS A 8 67.59 -3.09 -25.12
CA LYS A 8 67.93 -2.53 -23.77
C LYS A 8 66.63 -1.97 -23.12
N SER A 9 66.30 -1.95 -21.82
CA SER A 9 66.95 -1.75 -20.50
C SER A 9 66.89 -0.30 -19.94
N GLY A 10 66.13 -0.11 -18.85
CA GLY A 10 66.06 1.08 -17.96
C GLY A 10 65.12 0.75 -16.79
N ILE A 11 65.55 0.55 -15.53
CA ILE A 11 66.15 1.47 -14.52
C ILE A 11 65.07 2.21 -13.70
N LEU A 12 65.33 2.40 -12.41
CA LEU A 12 64.39 2.58 -11.29
C LEU A 12 64.99 3.58 -10.26
N GLU A 13 64.19 4.03 -9.27
CA GLU A 13 64.62 4.79 -8.07
C GLU A 13 64.97 6.30 -8.27
N THR A 14 64.88 7.23 -7.30
CA THR A 14 64.29 7.32 -5.92
C THR A 14 64.10 8.81 -5.51
N ASN A 15 63.60 9.07 -4.28
CA ASN A 15 63.87 10.28 -3.44
C ASN A 15 63.16 11.62 -3.76
N THR A 16 62.99 12.59 -2.83
CA THR A 16 62.52 12.60 -1.41
C THR A 16 62.13 14.06 -1.02
N GLU A 17 61.47 14.25 0.13
CA GLU A 17 61.33 15.55 0.84
C GLU A 17 60.61 16.71 0.08
N SER A 18 60.50 17.92 0.65
CA SER A 18 59.76 18.33 1.86
C SER A 18 59.47 19.84 1.78
N TYR A 19 58.51 20.41 2.54
CA TYR A 19 58.58 21.77 3.11
C TYR A 19 57.31 22.14 3.92
N GLN A 20 57.47 22.99 4.93
CA GLN A 20 56.38 23.66 5.65
C GLN A 20 56.31 25.15 5.25
N SER A 21 55.15 25.79 5.39
CA SER A 21 55.06 27.26 5.51
C SER A 21 53.90 27.68 6.41
N VAL A 22 54.01 28.89 6.99
CA VAL A 22 53.12 29.41 8.05
C VAL A 22 52.69 30.83 7.71
N ALA A 23 51.40 31.14 7.87
CA ALA A 23 50.87 32.51 7.82
C ALA A 23 49.88 32.76 8.98
N LYS A 24 49.81 34.01 9.46
CA LYS A 24 49.10 34.40 10.71
C LYS A 24 48.57 35.83 10.59
N LYS A 25 47.47 36.14 11.30
CA LYS A 25 46.82 37.48 11.40
C LYS A 25 46.16 37.93 10.07
N THR A 26 45.26 38.91 10.01
CA THR A 26 44.83 39.95 10.98
C THR A 26 43.33 39.91 11.32
N ARG A 27 42.92 40.81 12.23
CA ARG A 27 41.55 41.00 12.76
C ARG A 27 41.23 42.50 12.69
N ALA A 28 40.04 42.87 12.24
CA ALA A 28 39.55 44.25 12.19
C ALA A 28 38.21 44.40 12.95
N LEU A 29 37.81 45.64 13.24
CA LEU A 29 36.78 45.98 14.24
C LEU A 29 35.41 46.34 13.63
N SER A 30 34.39 46.33 14.49
CA SER A 30 33.01 46.77 14.21
C SER A 30 32.87 48.30 14.30
N PRO A 31 31.71 48.84 13.88
CA PRO A 31 30.77 49.35 14.91
C PRO A 31 29.29 48.96 14.69
N SER A 32 28.47 49.22 15.71
CA SER A 32 27.01 48.98 15.77
C SER A 32 26.19 50.15 15.18
N PRO A 33 24.86 50.01 14.97
CA PRO A 33 23.91 50.45 16.03
C PRO A 33 22.58 49.66 16.18
N THR A 34 22.33 49.25 17.44
CA THR A 34 21.10 49.40 18.27
C THR A 34 19.65 49.10 17.81
N ILE A 35 18.87 48.58 18.78
CA ILE A 35 17.38 48.51 18.91
C ILE A 35 16.69 47.41 18.05
N GLY A 36 15.77 46.59 18.57
CA GLY A 36 15.17 46.51 19.91
C GLY A 36 14.66 45.10 20.28
N SER A 37 14.18 44.94 21.51
CA SER A 37 13.99 43.62 22.16
C SER A 37 12.60 43.00 22.02
N ALA A 38 12.54 41.69 21.78
CA ALA A 38 11.43 40.82 22.19
C ALA A 38 11.96 39.42 22.56
N ASN A 39 11.70 38.95 23.78
CA ASN A 39 12.21 37.67 24.27
C ASN A 39 11.39 36.48 23.74
N GLN A 40 12.06 35.52 23.11
CA GLN A 40 11.62 34.13 23.06
C GLN A 40 12.77 33.23 23.49
N SER A 41 12.52 32.29 24.40
CA SER A 41 13.54 31.40 24.96
C SER A 41 14.00 30.37 23.92
N LEU A 42 15.22 30.54 23.39
CA LEU A 42 15.77 29.60 22.43
C LEU A 42 16.06 28.24 23.09
N SER A 43 15.45 27.19 22.53
CA SER A 43 15.87 25.80 22.75
C SER A 43 17.36 25.62 22.39
N PRO A 44 18.15 24.88 23.18
CA PRO A 44 19.63 24.84 23.06
C PRO A 44 20.16 24.06 21.84
N TYR A 45 19.33 23.79 20.84
CA TYR A 45 19.64 22.97 19.67
C TYR A 45 19.51 23.78 18.36
N PRO A 46 20.45 24.68 18.04
CA PRO A 46 20.38 25.55 16.85
C PRO A 46 20.33 24.80 15.52
N PHE A 47 20.67 23.51 15.50
CA PHE A 47 20.58 22.65 14.32
C PHE A 47 19.16 22.18 13.99
N LEU A 48 18.24 22.14 14.96
CA LEU A 48 16.86 21.66 14.74
C LEU A 48 15.95 22.74 14.13
N ASN A 49 16.17 24.02 14.44
CA ASN A 49 15.37 25.12 13.90
C ASN A 49 15.46 25.26 12.37
N LYS A 50 16.49 24.69 11.72
CA LYS A 50 16.59 24.61 10.24
C LYS A 50 15.65 23.58 9.60
N PHE A 51 15.00 22.71 10.37
CA PHE A 51 14.10 21.66 9.89
C PHE A 51 12.62 21.89 10.22
N ILE A 52 12.28 23.05 10.81
CA ILE A 52 10.90 23.40 11.19
C ILE A 52 10.45 24.64 10.40
N PRO A 53 9.91 24.46 9.17
CA PRO A 53 9.08 25.48 8.55
C PRO A 53 7.71 25.50 9.25
N CYS A 54 7.62 26.18 10.40
CA CYS A 54 6.34 26.56 11.02
C CYS A 54 5.72 27.78 10.31
N ASN A 55 5.67 27.70 8.98
CA ASN A 55 4.85 28.53 8.11
C ASN A 55 4.03 27.58 7.22
N GLY A 56 2.77 27.94 6.94
CA GLY A 56 1.82 27.03 6.30
C GLY A 56 2.33 26.48 4.96
N PHE A 57 1.94 25.24 4.63
CA PHE A 57 2.14 24.66 3.30
C PHE A 57 1.53 25.58 2.23
N THR A 58 2.35 26.41 1.61
CA THR A 58 1.99 27.12 0.38
C THR A 58 1.90 26.10 -0.74
N ASN A 59 0.75 26.05 -1.42
CA ASN A 59 0.57 25.14 -2.54
C ASN A 59 1.53 25.57 -3.67
N HIS A 60 2.37 24.65 -4.16
CA HIS A 60 3.23 24.86 -5.33
C HIS A 60 2.47 24.81 -6.68
N TYR A 61 1.18 25.15 -6.65
CA TYR A 61 0.39 25.49 -7.83
C TYR A 61 0.21 27.00 -7.81
N GLY A 62 0.17 27.64 -8.99
CA GLY A 62 -0.14 29.07 -9.08
C GLY A 62 -1.46 29.42 -8.37
N THR A 63 -1.62 30.69 -8.03
CA THR A 63 -2.73 31.25 -7.21
C THR A 63 -4.15 31.06 -7.78
N SER A 64 -4.30 30.33 -8.89
CA SER A 64 -5.54 30.06 -9.61
C SER A 64 -6.09 28.62 -9.45
N TYR A 65 -5.42 27.69 -8.77
CA TYR A 65 -5.98 26.33 -8.62
C TYR A 65 -7.24 26.32 -7.76
N THR A 66 -8.39 26.09 -8.41
CA THR A 66 -9.70 25.95 -7.79
C THR A 66 -10.12 24.48 -7.72
N ASN A 67 -10.73 24.07 -6.62
CA ASN A 67 -11.24 22.71 -6.44
C ASN A 67 -12.44 22.48 -7.40
N PRO A 68 -12.42 21.44 -8.26
CA PRO A 68 -13.47 21.22 -9.26
C PRO A 68 -14.87 20.95 -8.67
N LEU A 69 -14.94 20.48 -7.42
CA LEU A 69 -16.19 20.26 -6.67
C LEU A 69 -16.66 21.51 -5.91
N LEU A 70 -15.94 22.63 -6.03
CA LEU A 70 -16.40 23.96 -5.62
C LEU A 70 -16.86 24.79 -6.82
N THR A 71 -16.20 24.65 -7.97
CA THR A 71 -16.56 25.39 -9.20
C THR A 71 -17.71 24.74 -9.98
N ASN A 72 -17.82 23.41 -9.99
CA ASN A 72 -18.88 22.71 -10.72
C ASN A 72 -19.91 22.03 -9.78
N ALA A 73 -21.09 22.63 -9.71
CA ALA A 73 -22.20 22.14 -8.90
C ALA A 73 -22.83 20.81 -9.39
N THR A 74 -22.72 20.47 -10.68
CA THR A 74 -23.25 19.19 -11.19
C THR A 74 -22.35 18.03 -10.79
N LEU A 75 -21.03 18.21 -10.84
CA LEU A 75 -20.06 17.25 -10.30
C LEU A 75 -20.21 17.10 -8.78
N ASP A 76 -20.36 18.20 -8.04
CA ASP A 76 -20.57 18.14 -6.59
C ASP A 76 -21.88 17.40 -6.21
N ARG A 77 -22.94 17.55 -7.01
CA ARG A 77 -24.18 16.77 -6.88
C ARG A 77 -23.97 15.29 -7.20
N HIS A 78 -23.35 14.97 -8.33
CA HIS A 78 -23.05 13.60 -8.76
C HIS A 78 -22.29 12.82 -7.69
N TYR A 79 -21.14 13.34 -7.27
CA TYR A 79 -20.30 12.66 -6.28
C TYR A 79 -20.97 12.61 -4.89
N SER A 80 -21.81 13.59 -4.53
CA SER A 80 -22.60 13.51 -3.29
C SER A 80 -23.64 12.39 -3.33
N LEU A 81 -24.38 12.24 -4.43
CA LEU A 81 -25.35 11.14 -4.63
C LEU A 81 -24.65 9.77 -4.62
N LEU A 82 -23.52 9.66 -5.32
CA LEU A 82 -22.71 8.44 -5.33
C LEU A 82 -22.22 8.05 -3.93
N THR A 83 -21.72 9.00 -3.13
CA THR A 83 -21.35 8.73 -1.72
C THR A 83 -22.54 8.21 -0.92
N LEU A 84 -23.75 8.73 -1.16
CA LEU A 84 -24.95 8.24 -0.49
C LEU A 84 -25.32 6.82 -0.94
N SER A 85 -25.33 6.51 -2.25
CA SER A 85 -25.52 5.14 -2.77
C SER A 85 -24.52 4.16 -2.17
N ILE A 86 -23.23 4.52 -2.11
CA ILE A 86 -22.19 3.68 -1.53
C ILE A 86 -22.46 3.44 -0.04
N LEU A 87 -22.79 4.47 0.73
CA LEU A 87 -23.12 4.31 2.15
C LEU A 87 -24.36 3.44 2.37
N THR A 88 -25.41 3.59 1.57
CA THR A 88 -26.70 2.92 1.82
C THR A 88 -26.73 1.47 1.37
N LYS A 89 -26.01 1.09 0.30
CA LYS A 89 -25.85 -0.32 -0.08
C LYS A 89 -24.85 -1.07 0.81
N LEU A 90 -23.78 -0.42 1.29
CA LEU A 90 -22.75 -1.07 2.12
C LEU A 90 -23.07 -1.07 3.62
N PHE A 91 -23.74 -0.04 4.12
CA PHE A 91 -24.09 0.10 5.54
C PHE A 91 -25.61 0.28 5.64
N ILE A 92 -26.33 -0.84 5.56
CA ILE A 92 -27.80 -0.89 5.56
C ILE A 92 -28.37 -0.13 6.76
N LYS A 93 -29.35 0.73 6.50
CA LYS A 93 -30.09 1.50 7.50
C LYS A 93 -31.57 1.48 7.18
N GLY A 94 -32.37 1.03 8.12
CA GLY A 94 -33.83 1.16 8.09
C GLY A 94 -34.33 2.18 9.11
N CYS A 95 -35.63 2.42 9.06
CA CYS A 95 -36.39 2.84 10.23
C CYS A 95 -37.15 1.62 10.77
N ASP A 96 -37.55 1.67 12.03
CA ASP A 96 -38.29 0.60 12.73
C ASP A 96 -39.78 0.53 12.30
N CYS A 97 -40.06 0.89 11.04
CA CYS A 97 -41.41 1.01 10.47
C CYS A 97 -41.54 0.09 9.24
N GLU A 98 -42.63 -0.65 9.17
CA GLU A 98 -42.95 -1.54 8.05
C GLU A 98 -43.00 -0.78 6.72
N GLY A 99 -42.51 -1.40 5.65
CA GLY A 99 -42.45 -0.81 4.31
C GLY A 99 -41.62 0.48 4.19
N SER A 100 -40.84 0.85 5.21
CA SER A 100 -40.19 2.17 5.23
C SER A 100 -39.00 2.28 4.27
N THR A 101 -39.02 3.34 3.46
CA THR A 101 -37.90 3.77 2.62
C THR A 101 -37.31 5.07 3.14
N LEU A 102 -36.00 5.19 3.04
CA LEU A 102 -35.28 6.41 3.39
C LEU A 102 -35.26 7.33 2.17
N ARG A 103 -35.78 8.55 2.33
CA ARG A 103 -35.64 9.65 1.35
C ARG A 103 -34.43 10.51 1.70
N TYR A 104 -33.62 10.83 0.70
CA TYR A 104 -32.31 11.45 0.81
C TYR A 104 -32.34 12.91 0.40
N LEU A 105 -31.40 13.71 0.94
CA LEU A 105 -31.18 15.13 0.59
C LEU A 105 -32.37 16.10 0.80
N CYS A 106 -33.54 15.63 1.21
CA CYS A 106 -34.76 16.40 1.54
C CYS A 106 -34.62 17.41 2.70
N ILE A 107 -33.45 17.52 3.34
CA ILE A 107 -33.17 18.53 4.37
C ILE A 107 -32.12 19.49 3.82
N LYS A 108 -32.55 20.72 3.47
CA LYS A 108 -31.66 21.82 3.09
C LYS A 108 -30.57 22.00 4.17
N SER A 109 -29.33 22.22 3.73
CA SER A 109 -28.08 22.23 4.54
C SER A 109 -27.58 20.92 5.15
N ARG A 110 -28.36 19.82 5.23
CA ARG A 110 -27.95 18.58 5.94
C ARG A 110 -27.95 17.33 5.03
N PRO A 111 -27.01 17.23 4.06
CA PRO A 111 -27.02 16.15 3.06
C PRO A 111 -26.71 14.75 3.62
N SER A 112 -26.21 14.64 4.85
CA SER A 112 -25.90 13.37 5.53
C SER A 112 -27.09 12.77 6.31
N ILE A 113 -28.27 13.38 6.25
CA ILE A 113 -29.48 12.94 6.97
C ILE A 113 -30.56 12.53 5.97
N ALA A 114 -31.09 11.33 6.15
CA ALA A 114 -32.29 10.86 5.47
C ALA A 114 -33.53 11.04 6.36
N ARG A 115 -34.72 11.02 5.76
CA ARG A 115 -36.00 10.90 6.47
C ARG A 115 -36.69 9.58 6.11
N CYS A 116 -37.28 8.92 7.10
CA CYS A 116 -38.24 7.85 6.85
C CYS A 116 -39.47 8.40 6.10
N ASN A 117 -39.90 7.73 5.02
CA ASN A 117 -41.12 8.05 4.27
C ASN A 117 -42.41 8.01 5.11
N VAL A 118 -42.51 7.07 6.06
CA VAL A 118 -43.69 6.88 6.92
C VAL A 118 -43.69 7.85 8.10
N CYS A 119 -42.73 7.71 9.03
CA CYS A 119 -42.76 8.43 10.31
C CYS A 119 -41.93 9.73 10.32
N ASN A 120 -41.33 10.14 9.19
CA ASN A 120 -40.48 11.33 9.05
C ASN A 120 -39.24 11.42 9.99
N LYS A 121 -38.97 10.39 10.80
CA LYS A 121 -37.80 10.24 11.68
C LYS A 121 -36.51 10.51 10.90
N GLN A 122 -35.68 11.40 11.44
CA GLN A 122 -34.41 11.80 10.85
C GLN A 122 -33.31 10.79 11.22
N ILE A 123 -32.65 10.22 10.22
CA ILE A 123 -31.63 9.17 10.39
C ILE A 123 -30.32 9.65 9.77
N SER A 124 -29.26 9.67 10.57
CA SER A 124 -27.90 9.99 10.09
C SER A 124 -27.34 8.84 9.27
N ILE A 125 -27.08 9.09 7.98
CA ILE A 125 -26.55 8.11 7.03
C ILE A 125 -25.06 7.87 7.30
N THR A 126 -24.35 8.84 7.87
CA THR A 126 -22.92 8.72 8.18
C THR A 126 -22.62 8.11 9.56
N ALA A 127 -23.52 8.21 10.54
CA ALA A 127 -23.32 7.64 11.89
C ALA A 127 -23.05 6.12 11.87
N LYS A 128 -22.18 5.59 12.74
CA LYS A 128 -21.75 4.17 12.74
C LYS A 128 -21.13 3.66 11.42
N THR A 129 -20.71 4.54 10.51
CA THR A 129 -19.96 4.17 9.28
C THR A 129 -18.53 4.74 9.35
N PRO A 130 -17.62 4.38 8.43
CA PRO A 130 -16.32 5.04 8.33
C PRO A 130 -16.39 6.54 7.98
N LEU A 131 -17.57 7.08 7.64
CA LEU A 131 -17.84 8.52 7.53
C LEU A 131 -18.51 9.13 8.78
N ASP A 132 -18.53 8.45 9.94
CA ASP A 132 -19.10 9.01 11.16
C ASP A 132 -18.36 10.29 11.61
N ASN A 133 -19.11 11.30 12.05
CA ASN A 133 -18.64 12.66 12.36
C ASN A 133 -17.80 13.32 11.24
N TYR A 134 -18.07 12.98 9.97
CA TYR A 134 -17.43 13.58 8.81
C TYR A 134 -17.97 15.01 8.55
N LYS A 135 -17.06 15.99 8.55
CA LYS A 135 -17.37 17.44 8.44
C LYS A 135 -17.08 18.05 7.06
N LEU A 136 -16.72 17.25 6.07
CA LEU A 136 -16.42 17.72 4.70
C LEU A 136 -17.62 17.47 3.77
N LYS A 137 -17.59 18.03 2.55
CA LYS A 137 -18.57 17.67 1.51
C LYS A 137 -18.53 16.16 1.24
N LEU A 138 -19.69 15.52 1.14
CA LEU A 138 -19.80 14.08 0.86
C LEU A 138 -19.17 13.71 -0.49
N SER A 139 -19.22 14.60 -1.48
CA SER A 139 -18.58 14.47 -2.78
C SER A 139 -17.06 14.21 -2.72
N TYR A 140 -16.37 14.74 -1.70
CA TYR A 140 -14.92 14.56 -1.55
C TYR A 140 -14.53 13.10 -1.26
N PHE A 141 -15.44 12.28 -0.75
CA PHE A 141 -15.18 10.86 -0.50
C PHE A 141 -15.18 10.05 -1.80
N SER A 142 -16.30 10.02 -2.51
CA SER A 142 -16.46 9.23 -3.75
C SER A 142 -15.56 9.73 -4.89
N TYR A 143 -15.30 11.04 -4.99
CA TYR A 143 -14.38 11.61 -5.97
C TYR A 143 -12.96 11.06 -5.80
N ILE A 144 -12.41 11.10 -4.58
CA ILE A 144 -11.07 10.57 -4.30
C ILE A 144 -11.04 9.03 -4.35
N LEU A 145 -12.16 8.35 -4.08
CA LEU A 145 -12.27 6.90 -4.23
C LEU A 145 -12.23 6.47 -5.71
N GLN A 146 -13.04 7.08 -6.59
CA GLN A 146 -12.98 6.83 -8.04
C GLN A 146 -11.61 7.18 -8.62
N ASP A 147 -11.05 8.33 -8.27
CA ASP A 147 -9.70 8.75 -8.66
C ASP A 147 -8.66 7.72 -8.20
N SER A 148 -8.80 7.14 -7.00
CA SER A 148 -7.90 6.08 -6.51
C SER A 148 -8.04 4.76 -7.28
N ILE A 149 -9.24 4.45 -7.79
CA ILE A 149 -9.50 3.27 -8.64
C ILE A 149 -8.90 3.48 -10.03
N LEU A 150 -9.17 4.63 -10.65
CA LEU A 150 -8.68 4.98 -11.99
C LEU A 150 -7.16 5.11 -12.07
N GLN A 151 -6.50 5.48 -10.97
CA GLN A 151 -5.04 5.59 -10.92
C GLN A 151 -4.29 4.28 -10.60
N TYR A 152 -4.98 3.19 -10.23
CA TYR A 152 -4.33 1.92 -9.91
C TYR A 152 -3.42 1.45 -11.07
N PRO A 153 -2.15 1.06 -10.83
CA PRO A 153 -1.53 0.71 -9.54
C PRO A 153 -0.87 1.87 -8.76
N LYS A 154 -0.92 3.12 -9.25
CA LYS A 154 -0.47 4.28 -8.46
C LYS A 154 -1.47 4.51 -7.32
N VAL A 155 -0.96 4.73 -6.10
CA VAL A 155 -1.82 5.01 -4.94
C VAL A 155 -1.81 6.51 -4.64
N ILE A 156 -3.00 7.10 -4.55
CA ILE A 156 -3.17 8.53 -4.25
C ILE A 156 -2.72 8.84 -2.82
N THR A 157 -1.86 9.84 -2.67
CA THR A 157 -1.28 10.23 -1.39
C THR A 157 -2.10 11.33 -0.69
N SER A 158 -1.94 11.47 0.64
CA SER A 158 -2.58 12.56 1.39
C SER A 158 -2.13 13.96 0.95
N THR A 159 -0.92 14.10 0.39
CA THR A 159 -0.46 15.36 -0.24
C THR A 159 -1.14 15.59 -1.60
N GLU A 160 -1.38 14.55 -2.39
CA GLU A 160 -2.16 14.66 -3.63
C GLU A 160 -3.62 15.05 -3.37
N ILE A 161 -4.26 14.46 -2.36
CA ILE A 161 -5.63 14.83 -1.92
C ILE A 161 -5.68 16.28 -1.42
N SER A 162 -4.69 16.69 -0.63
CA SER A 162 -4.53 18.06 -0.13
C SER A 162 -4.49 19.07 -1.27
N ARG A 163 -3.78 18.74 -2.36
CA ARG A 163 -3.71 19.55 -3.58
C ARG A 163 -5.04 19.52 -4.35
N LYS A 164 -5.53 18.34 -4.76
CA LYS A 164 -6.74 18.16 -5.59
C LYS A 164 -8.01 18.78 -5.00
N LEU A 165 -8.12 18.84 -3.67
CA LEU A 165 -9.30 19.42 -3.00
C LEU A 165 -9.04 20.81 -2.38
N ASN A 166 -7.83 21.36 -2.53
CA ASN A 166 -7.34 22.54 -1.81
C ASN A 166 -7.65 22.47 -0.29
N LEU A 167 -7.23 21.38 0.35
CA LEU A 167 -7.46 21.09 1.77
C LEU A 167 -6.15 21.08 2.57
N PRO A 168 -6.16 21.52 3.85
CA PRO A 168 -5.03 21.33 4.75
C PRO A 168 -4.61 19.86 4.84
N TYR A 169 -3.30 19.59 4.86
CA TYR A 169 -2.75 18.23 4.83
C TYR A 169 -3.35 17.30 5.90
N LYS A 170 -3.56 17.80 7.13
CA LYS A 170 -4.18 17.04 8.24
C LYS A 170 -5.61 16.60 7.90
N THR A 171 -6.39 17.44 7.23
CA THR A 171 -7.75 17.15 6.76
C THR A 171 -7.75 16.11 5.65
N ALA A 172 -6.85 16.26 4.66
CA ALA A 172 -6.66 15.30 3.58
C ALA A 172 -6.18 13.92 4.08
N TYR A 173 -5.32 13.90 5.10
CA TYR A 173 -4.89 12.67 5.77
C TYR A 173 -6.04 11.92 6.45
N TYR A 174 -6.96 12.62 7.15
CA TYR A 174 -8.14 11.96 7.73
C TYR A 174 -9.13 11.47 6.66
N LEU A 175 -9.30 12.19 5.56
CA LEU A 175 -10.08 11.71 4.40
C LEU A 175 -9.46 10.41 3.84
N LYS A 176 -8.15 10.40 3.58
CA LYS A 176 -7.42 9.21 3.14
C LYS A 176 -7.59 8.02 4.09
N LYS A 177 -7.52 8.25 5.40
CA LYS A 177 -7.72 7.18 6.40
C LYS A 177 -9.12 6.59 6.41
N ARG A 178 -10.17 7.41 6.17
CA ARG A 178 -11.56 6.91 6.05
C ARG A 178 -11.77 6.08 4.79
N ILE A 179 -11.15 6.48 3.67
CA ILE A 179 -11.10 5.68 2.43
C ILE A 179 -10.42 4.33 2.69
N GLN A 180 -9.23 4.33 3.31
CA GLN A 180 -8.50 3.10 3.64
C GLN A 180 -9.28 2.13 4.55
N ILE A 181 -10.09 2.64 5.49
CA ILE A 181 -10.98 1.80 6.31
C ILE A 181 -12.07 1.14 5.46
N ILE A 182 -12.70 1.86 4.51
CA ILE A 182 -13.70 1.28 3.60
C ILE A 182 -13.06 0.25 2.65
N CYS A 183 -11.88 0.55 2.10
CA CYS A 183 -11.13 -0.42 1.31
C CYS A 183 -10.80 -1.68 2.12
N SER A 184 -10.42 -1.55 3.39
CA SER A 184 -10.12 -2.68 4.29
C SER A 184 -11.34 -3.58 4.54
N LEU A 185 -12.49 -2.99 4.89
CA LEU A 185 -13.75 -3.73 5.06
C LEU A 185 -14.17 -4.47 3.78
N LEU A 186 -14.07 -3.83 2.61
CA LEU A 186 -14.41 -4.46 1.33
C LEU A 186 -13.38 -5.51 0.88
N ASN A 187 -12.10 -5.35 1.25
CA ASN A 187 -11.05 -6.32 0.97
C ASN A 187 -11.27 -7.64 1.73
N ASP A 188 -11.74 -7.56 2.98
CA ASP A 188 -12.12 -8.72 3.77
C ASP A 188 -13.29 -9.49 3.11
N SER A 189 -14.34 -8.79 2.66
CA SER A 189 -15.45 -9.42 1.93
C SER A 189 -15.04 -10.03 0.58
N LEU A 190 -14.07 -9.44 -0.13
CA LEU A 190 -13.52 -10.02 -1.36
C LEU A 190 -12.67 -11.27 -1.12
N ARG A 191 -11.93 -11.32 0.00
CA ARG A 191 -11.18 -12.52 0.43
C ARG A 191 -12.14 -13.67 0.69
N GLU A 192 -13.23 -13.43 1.42
CA GLU A 192 -14.21 -14.46 1.77
C GLU A 192 -14.91 -15.01 0.54
N LYS A 193 -15.26 -14.16 -0.44
CA LYS A 193 -15.76 -14.63 -1.74
C LYS A 193 -14.76 -15.51 -2.47
N LEU A 194 -13.49 -15.07 -2.62
CA LEU A 194 -12.46 -15.90 -3.25
C LEU A 194 -12.29 -17.24 -2.54
N TYR A 195 -12.25 -17.25 -1.21
CA TYR A 195 -12.07 -18.48 -0.43
C TYR A 195 -13.19 -19.48 -0.74
N ASN A 196 -14.45 -19.04 -0.68
CA ASN A 196 -15.62 -19.89 -0.93
C ASN A 196 -15.69 -20.38 -2.39
N GLU A 197 -15.34 -19.53 -3.35
CA GLU A 197 -15.24 -19.88 -4.78
C GLU A 197 -14.16 -20.95 -5.03
N LEU A 198 -12.98 -20.80 -4.42
CA LEU A 198 -11.89 -21.79 -4.49
C LEU A 198 -12.24 -23.11 -3.80
N GLU A 199 -12.94 -23.05 -2.66
CA GLU A 199 -13.35 -24.23 -1.90
C GLU A 199 -14.36 -25.05 -2.73
N THR A 200 -15.42 -24.39 -3.21
CA THR A 200 -16.42 -24.94 -4.13
C THR A 200 -15.78 -25.51 -5.42
N PHE A 201 -14.75 -24.85 -5.97
CA PHE A 201 -14.01 -25.37 -7.11
C PHE A 201 -13.27 -26.67 -6.77
N SER A 202 -12.61 -26.72 -5.60
CA SER A 202 -11.79 -27.86 -5.17
C SER A 202 -12.60 -29.10 -4.80
N GLU A 203 -13.82 -28.93 -4.29
CA GLU A 203 -14.78 -30.01 -4.04
C GLU A 203 -15.26 -30.64 -5.36
N LYS A 204 -15.57 -29.81 -6.35
CA LYS A 204 -16.01 -30.26 -7.69
C LYS A 204 -14.89 -30.86 -8.53
N ASN A 205 -13.65 -30.42 -8.32
CA ASN A 205 -12.47 -30.81 -9.09
C ASN A 205 -11.36 -31.33 -8.15
N PRO A 206 -11.50 -32.53 -7.56
CA PRO A 206 -10.57 -33.08 -6.58
C PRO A 206 -9.21 -33.43 -7.22
N LEU A 207 -8.31 -32.44 -7.25
CA LEU A 207 -6.98 -32.55 -7.86
C LEU A 207 -5.92 -33.09 -6.88
N ARG A 208 -5.05 -33.98 -7.38
CA ARG A 208 -3.74 -34.28 -6.75
C ARG A 208 -2.63 -34.18 -7.79
N LEU A 209 -1.71 -33.25 -7.61
CA LEU A 209 -0.57 -33.06 -8.50
C LEU A 209 0.44 -34.21 -8.34
N PRO A 210 0.98 -34.80 -9.43
CA PRO A 210 2.00 -35.84 -9.35
C PRO A 210 3.30 -35.29 -8.75
N LYS A 211 4.08 -36.17 -8.11
CA LYS A 211 5.33 -35.78 -7.42
C LYS A 211 6.47 -35.36 -8.35
N GLN A 212 6.40 -35.76 -9.62
CA GLN A 212 7.38 -35.49 -10.67
C GLN A 212 6.66 -35.38 -12.01
N GLY A 213 7.31 -34.74 -12.99
CA GLY A 213 6.81 -34.60 -14.36
C GLY A 213 6.31 -33.19 -14.67
N ASP A 214 5.92 -32.96 -15.93
CA ASP A 214 5.44 -31.64 -16.37
C ASP A 214 4.00 -31.40 -15.90
N LEU A 215 3.81 -30.41 -15.02
CA LEU A 215 2.51 -30.04 -14.50
C LEU A 215 1.73 -29.13 -15.45
N ARG A 216 2.37 -28.52 -16.46
CA ARG A 216 1.74 -27.49 -17.32
C ARG A 216 0.42 -27.95 -17.96
N PRO A 217 0.28 -29.18 -18.49
CA PRO A 217 -1.01 -29.65 -19.04
C PRO A 217 -2.09 -29.82 -17.96
N LEU A 218 -1.72 -30.26 -16.75
CA LEU A 218 -2.64 -30.47 -15.63
C LEU A 218 -3.13 -29.16 -15.00
N LEU A 219 -2.38 -28.07 -15.15
CA LEU A 219 -2.70 -26.76 -14.56
C LEU A 219 -3.54 -25.89 -15.50
N GLN A 220 -3.79 -26.31 -16.74
CA GLN A 220 -4.54 -25.54 -17.73
C GLN A 220 -6.00 -25.38 -17.29
N GLY A 221 -6.43 -24.14 -17.05
CA GLY A 221 -7.77 -23.82 -16.54
C GLY A 221 -7.94 -23.97 -15.03
N ILE A 222 -6.91 -24.40 -14.28
CA ILE A 222 -6.98 -24.58 -12.82
C ILE A 222 -6.45 -23.32 -12.11
N PRO A 223 -7.14 -22.80 -11.06
CA PRO A 223 -6.64 -21.69 -10.26
C PRO A 223 -5.37 -22.09 -9.50
N VAL A 224 -4.23 -21.50 -9.88
CA VAL A 224 -2.94 -21.69 -9.19
C VAL A 224 -2.68 -20.52 -8.24
N ALA A 225 -2.64 -20.79 -6.94
CA ALA A 225 -2.22 -19.85 -5.93
C ALA A 225 -0.69 -19.66 -5.93
N THR A 226 -0.25 -18.45 -5.59
CA THR A 226 1.16 -18.12 -5.37
C THR A 226 1.32 -17.35 -4.06
N CYS A 227 2.40 -17.60 -3.31
CA CYS A 227 2.76 -16.72 -2.20
C CYS A 227 4.27 -16.49 -2.03
N ASP A 228 4.61 -15.30 -1.53
CA ASP A 228 5.96 -14.81 -1.26
C ASP A 228 5.95 -13.77 -0.12
N SER A 229 7.08 -13.58 0.54
CA SER A 229 7.27 -12.64 1.66
C SER A 229 8.23 -11.50 1.27
N VAL A 230 7.73 -10.25 1.26
CA VAL A 230 8.50 -9.09 0.77
C VAL A 230 8.65 -7.99 1.81
N VAL A 231 9.83 -7.37 1.86
CA VAL A 231 10.10 -6.19 2.70
C VAL A 231 9.93 -4.90 1.88
N LEU A 232 9.09 -3.98 2.36
CA LEU A 232 8.86 -2.68 1.70
C LEU A 232 9.78 -1.57 2.20
N TYR A 233 9.98 -1.51 3.53
CA TYR A 233 10.93 -0.61 4.18
C TYR A 233 11.85 -1.46 5.04
N SER A 234 13.16 -1.19 5.02
CA SER A 234 14.15 -2.02 5.71
C SER A 234 15.02 -1.25 6.69
N SER A 235 15.37 -1.91 7.80
CA SER A 235 16.35 -1.45 8.78
C SER A 235 17.78 -1.67 8.25
N SER A 236 18.12 -0.93 7.20
CA SER A 236 19.44 -0.95 6.55
C SER A 236 20.59 -0.76 7.55
N LEU A 237 21.82 -1.13 7.18
CA LEU A 237 23.00 -0.91 8.05
C LEU A 237 23.15 0.55 8.47
N ARG A 238 22.86 1.51 7.57
CA ARG A 238 22.86 2.95 7.88
C ARG A 238 21.80 3.31 8.93
N ALA A 239 20.57 2.80 8.80
CA ALA A 239 19.51 2.98 9.82
C ALA A 239 19.89 2.33 11.17
N ASN A 240 20.63 1.22 11.14
CA ASN A 240 21.18 0.54 12.30
C ASN A 240 22.50 1.13 12.83
N LYS A 241 22.92 2.34 12.40
CA LYS A 241 24.20 2.97 12.77
C LYS A 241 25.41 2.04 12.58
N HIS A 242 25.42 1.30 11.49
CA HIS A 242 26.39 0.25 11.10
C HIS A 242 26.53 -0.94 12.07
N ARG A 243 25.63 -1.05 13.06
CA ARG A 243 25.59 -2.21 13.98
C ARG A 243 25.07 -3.46 13.25
N SER A 244 25.50 -4.62 13.72
CA SER A 244 25.08 -5.91 13.14
C SER A 244 23.56 -6.09 13.19
N ARG A 245 22.98 -6.64 12.12
CA ARG A 245 21.54 -6.92 12.01
C ARG A 245 21.21 -8.21 12.78
N ARG A 246 21.30 -8.15 14.11
CA ARG A 246 20.91 -9.23 15.03
C ARG A 246 19.72 -8.75 15.88
N PHE A 247 18.54 -9.25 15.54
CA PHE A 247 17.34 -9.20 16.38
C PHE A 247 17.12 -10.63 16.89
N LYS A 248 17.01 -10.84 18.20
CA LYS A 248 17.09 -12.19 18.81
C LYS A 248 15.99 -13.17 18.37
N THR A 249 14.88 -12.67 17.83
CA THR A 249 13.64 -13.45 17.64
C THR A 249 13.02 -13.27 16.25
N GLY A 250 13.78 -12.85 15.22
CA GLY A 250 13.13 -12.49 13.96
C GLY A 250 13.93 -11.86 12.83
N SER A 251 13.19 -11.50 11.78
CA SER A 251 13.65 -10.95 10.51
C SER A 251 14.40 -9.62 10.70
N SER A 252 15.73 -9.69 10.74
CA SER A 252 16.62 -8.53 11.00
C SER A 252 16.69 -7.49 9.88
N SER A 253 15.86 -7.65 8.85
CA SER A 253 15.60 -6.71 7.76
C SER A 253 14.55 -5.64 8.11
N ILE A 254 13.73 -5.83 9.14
CA ILE A 254 12.63 -4.89 9.50
C ILE A 254 12.73 -4.33 10.94
N TYR A 255 13.41 -5.01 11.85
CA TYR A 255 13.67 -4.51 13.21
C TYR A 255 15.02 -3.79 13.28
N LEU A 256 15.10 -2.76 14.13
CA LEU A 256 16.40 -2.24 14.57
C LEU A 256 17.12 -3.27 15.45
N SER A 257 18.44 -3.15 15.57
CA SER A 257 19.22 -3.90 16.54
C SER A 257 18.72 -3.65 17.97
N ASN A 258 18.80 -4.66 18.85
CA ASN A 258 18.37 -4.55 20.25
C ASN A 258 19.02 -3.35 20.96
N ASN A 259 20.29 -3.06 20.68
CA ASN A 259 21.04 -1.94 21.24
C ASN A 259 20.59 -0.55 20.74
N LEU A 260 19.58 -0.50 19.84
CA LEU A 260 18.87 0.70 19.38
C LEU A 260 17.37 0.63 19.73
N GLY A 261 17.00 -0.16 20.75
CA GLY A 261 15.63 -0.32 21.23
C GLY A 261 14.82 -1.41 20.53
N GLY A 262 15.37 -2.09 19.51
CA GLY A 262 14.69 -3.22 18.85
C GLY A 262 13.41 -2.87 18.08
N GLU A 263 13.12 -1.59 17.85
CA GLU A 263 11.84 -1.13 17.28
C GLU A 263 11.63 -1.62 15.83
N GLN A 264 10.38 -1.97 15.48
CA GLN A 264 10.00 -2.24 14.10
C GLN A 264 9.96 -0.93 13.30
N LYS A 265 10.89 -0.78 12.34
CA LYS A 265 10.89 0.31 11.36
C LYS A 265 10.46 -0.16 9.97
N GLY A 266 10.62 -1.44 9.68
CA GLY A 266 10.25 -2.03 8.40
C GLY A 266 8.89 -2.70 8.40
N VAL A 267 8.34 -2.90 7.20
CA VAL A 267 7.12 -3.66 6.97
C VAL A 267 7.49 -4.90 6.16
N LEU A 268 7.27 -6.07 6.75
CA LEU A 268 7.28 -7.36 6.07
C LEU A 268 5.84 -7.67 5.66
N VAL A 269 5.65 -8.00 4.38
CA VAL A 269 4.37 -8.27 3.76
C VAL A 269 4.35 -9.71 3.28
N HIS A 270 3.35 -10.48 3.71
CA HIS A 270 3.00 -11.74 3.06
C HIS A 270 2.04 -11.43 1.90
N THR A 271 2.44 -11.81 0.69
CA THR A 271 1.67 -11.65 -0.54
C THR A 271 1.11 -12.99 -0.93
N VAL A 272 -0.21 -13.10 -1.04
CA VAL A 272 -0.92 -14.32 -1.46
C VAL A 272 -1.86 -13.95 -2.61
N GLY A 273 -1.84 -14.68 -3.72
CA GLY A 273 -2.76 -14.39 -4.83
C GLY A 273 -2.82 -15.49 -5.88
N VAL A 274 -3.99 -15.65 -6.50
CA VAL A 274 -4.25 -16.64 -7.56
C VAL A 274 -3.81 -16.08 -8.90
N ASN A 275 -3.08 -16.84 -9.71
CA ASN A 275 -2.64 -16.39 -11.02
C ASN A 275 -3.82 -15.99 -11.92
N HIS A 276 -3.69 -14.84 -12.58
CA HIS A 276 -4.76 -14.11 -13.28
C HIS A 276 -5.97 -13.66 -12.43
N GLY A 277 -6.04 -14.00 -11.14
CA GLY A 277 -7.09 -13.60 -10.19
C GLY A 277 -6.64 -12.60 -9.10
N MET A 278 -7.43 -12.55 -8.02
CA MET A 278 -7.24 -11.63 -6.88
C MET A 278 -5.92 -11.84 -6.13
N THR A 279 -5.50 -10.80 -5.39
CA THR A 279 -4.25 -10.73 -4.63
C THR A 279 -4.46 -10.02 -3.29
N PHE A 280 -3.97 -10.60 -2.19
CA PHE A 280 -4.18 -10.11 -0.82
C PHE A 280 -2.87 -10.00 -0.04
N TYR A 281 -2.60 -8.79 0.46
CA TYR A 281 -1.39 -8.44 1.20
C TYR A 281 -1.63 -8.39 2.72
N LYS A 282 -0.76 -9.01 3.52
CA LYS A 282 -0.81 -8.94 4.98
C LYS A 282 0.49 -8.41 5.57
N SER A 283 0.42 -7.41 6.43
CA SER A 283 1.57 -7.04 7.27
C SER A 283 1.74 -8.10 8.36
N ILE A 284 2.87 -8.78 8.34
CA ILE A 284 3.25 -9.78 9.35
C ILE A 284 4.46 -9.27 10.15
N PRO A 285 4.55 -9.58 11.46
CA PRO A 285 5.68 -9.14 12.28
C PRO A 285 6.93 -9.99 12.01
N LEU A 286 6.78 -11.27 11.67
CA LEU A 286 7.88 -12.22 11.54
C LEU A 286 7.64 -13.20 10.39
N ASN A 287 8.71 -13.54 9.66
CA ASN A 287 8.68 -14.58 8.62
C ASN A 287 8.80 -15.97 9.25
N ASN A 288 7.75 -16.43 9.93
CA ASN A 288 7.71 -17.75 10.57
C ASN A 288 6.45 -18.53 10.14
N GLN A 289 6.45 -19.84 10.43
CA GLN A 289 5.33 -20.73 10.13
C GLN A 289 4.00 -20.23 10.71
N SER A 290 3.95 -19.79 11.97
CA SER A 290 2.68 -19.49 12.64
C SER A 290 1.97 -18.23 12.12
N TYR A 291 2.69 -17.24 11.58
CA TYR A 291 2.07 -16.11 10.88
C TYR A 291 1.77 -16.43 9.41
N LEU A 292 2.71 -17.07 8.69
CA LEU A 292 2.56 -17.35 7.25
C LEU A 292 1.44 -18.37 6.99
N LEU A 293 1.42 -19.50 7.70
CA LEU A 293 0.42 -20.55 7.54
C LEU A 293 -0.99 -20.06 7.92
N LYS A 294 -1.10 -19.27 9.00
CA LYS A 294 -2.38 -18.69 9.44
C LYS A 294 -2.96 -17.73 8.39
N ASP A 295 -2.13 -16.85 7.83
CA ASP A 295 -2.58 -15.89 6.81
C ASP A 295 -2.87 -16.59 5.47
N LEU A 296 -2.09 -17.59 5.08
CA LEU A 296 -2.35 -18.42 3.90
C LEU A 296 -3.70 -19.16 4.01
N ASN A 297 -3.93 -19.86 5.13
CA ASN A 297 -5.14 -20.66 5.34
C ASN A 297 -6.41 -19.80 5.38
N SER A 298 -6.31 -18.53 5.81
CA SER A 298 -7.44 -17.58 5.74
C SER A 298 -7.77 -17.07 4.32
N LYS A 299 -7.03 -17.50 3.29
CA LYS A 299 -7.13 -16.96 1.91
C LYS A 299 -7.25 -18.03 0.83
N ILE A 300 -6.63 -19.19 1.02
CA ILE A 300 -6.53 -20.26 0.02
C ILE A 300 -6.84 -21.61 0.71
N PRO A 301 -7.83 -22.40 0.23
CA PRO A 301 -8.11 -23.76 0.72
C PRO A 301 -6.94 -24.74 0.50
N SER A 302 -6.82 -25.76 1.35
CA SER A 302 -5.65 -26.67 1.39
C SER A 302 -5.39 -27.48 0.11
N TYR A 303 -6.44 -27.75 -0.69
CA TYR A 303 -6.35 -28.55 -1.90
C TYR A 303 -6.01 -27.75 -3.17
N ILE A 304 -6.06 -26.41 -3.13
CA ILE A 304 -5.68 -25.57 -4.28
C ILE A 304 -4.17 -25.65 -4.54
N PRO A 305 -3.71 -25.81 -5.80
CA PRO A 305 -2.30 -25.72 -6.17
C PRO A 305 -1.65 -24.44 -5.67
N LEU A 306 -0.53 -24.56 -4.96
CA LEU A 306 0.17 -23.44 -4.33
C LEU A 306 1.66 -23.46 -4.69
N PHE A 307 2.14 -22.44 -5.38
CA PHE A 307 3.55 -22.31 -5.76
C PHE A 307 4.25 -21.20 -4.97
N THR A 308 5.40 -21.52 -4.38
CA THR A 308 6.14 -20.62 -3.46
C THR A 308 7.64 -20.62 -3.74
N ASP A 309 8.38 -19.72 -3.10
CA ASP A 309 9.84 -19.84 -2.93
C ASP A 309 10.20 -20.96 -1.91
N GLU A 310 11.50 -21.27 -1.78
CA GLU A 310 12.09 -22.21 -0.82
C GLU A 310 11.78 -21.90 0.66
N GLY A 311 11.38 -20.66 0.99
CA GLY A 311 11.08 -20.23 2.36
C GLY A 311 9.88 -20.91 3.04
N TYR A 312 9.12 -21.77 2.34
CA TYR A 312 7.84 -22.33 2.79
C TYR A 312 7.88 -23.85 3.04
N SER A 313 9.05 -24.42 3.32
CA SER A 313 9.24 -25.88 3.58
C SER A 313 8.39 -26.46 4.73
N PHE A 314 7.85 -25.60 5.60
CA PHE A 314 6.97 -25.98 6.70
C PHE A 314 5.52 -26.31 6.29
N ILE A 315 5.16 -26.15 5.01
CA ILE A 315 3.81 -26.39 4.45
C ILE A 315 3.75 -27.78 3.76
N TRP A 316 4.29 -28.79 4.43
CA TRP A 316 4.36 -30.18 3.93
C TRP A 316 3.02 -30.91 3.98
N ASP A 317 2.02 -30.34 4.65
CA ASP A 317 0.66 -30.85 4.83
C ASP A 317 -0.24 -30.67 3.59
N ARG A 318 0.09 -29.70 2.72
CA ARG A 318 -0.70 -29.42 1.51
C ARG A 318 -0.27 -30.32 0.34
N PRO A 319 -1.15 -31.19 -0.21
CA PRO A 319 -0.77 -32.15 -1.25
C PRO A 319 -0.32 -31.49 -2.57
N ASN A 320 -0.87 -30.30 -2.87
CA ASN A 320 -0.65 -29.56 -4.11
C ASN A 320 0.29 -28.35 -3.93
N HIS A 321 1.05 -28.28 -2.84
CA HIS A 321 2.14 -27.31 -2.67
C HIS A 321 3.37 -27.72 -3.48
N ARG A 322 4.03 -26.76 -4.15
CA ARG A 322 5.34 -26.93 -4.80
C ARG A 322 6.20 -25.69 -4.59
N MET A 323 7.52 -25.88 -4.57
CA MET A 323 8.50 -24.85 -4.22
C MET A 323 9.49 -24.63 -5.37
N VAL A 324 9.84 -23.37 -5.65
CA VAL A 324 10.86 -23.00 -6.64
C VAL A 324 12.19 -22.78 -5.94
N ASN A 325 13.24 -23.45 -6.40
CA ASN A 325 14.58 -23.32 -5.86
C ASN A 325 15.34 -22.14 -6.52
N HIS A 326 15.22 -20.95 -5.93
CA HIS A 326 15.95 -19.74 -6.38
C HIS A 326 17.46 -19.76 -6.06
N SER A 327 17.93 -20.77 -5.32
CA SER A 327 19.34 -21.03 -5.02
C SER A 327 20.02 -21.85 -6.12
N LYS A 328 19.26 -22.61 -6.92
CA LYS A 328 19.73 -23.59 -7.88
C LYS A 328 20.57 -22.95 -8.99
N LYS A 329 21.81 -23.41 -9.12
CA LYS A 329 22.72 -23.05 -10.22
C LYS A 329 22.34 -23.80 -11.50
N SER A 330 22.77 -23.29 -12.66
CA SER A 330 22.69 -24.05 -13.90
C SER A 330 23.52 -25.34 -13.81
N ASN A 331 23.01 -26.42 -14.40
CA ASN A 331 23.79 -27.65 -14.60
C ASN A 331 24.86 -27.51 -15.71
N ASP A 332 24.79 -26.49 -16.57
CA ASP A 332 25.82 -26.22 -17.59
C ASP A 332 27.03 -25.53 -16.95
N HIS A 333 28.21 -26.15 -17.09
CA HIS A 333 29.48 -25.64 -16.58
C HIS A 333 29.77 -24.20 -17.03
N ARG A 334 29.39 -23.83 -18.27
CA ARG A 334 29.56 -22.48 -18.84
C ARG A 334 28.73 -21.41 -18.12
N TYR A 335 27.69 -21.83 -17.42
CA TYR A 335 26.72 -20.96 -16.74
C TYR A 335 26.59 -21.29 -15.25
N ASN A 336 27.62 -21.87 -14.63
CA ASN A 336 27.63 -22.30 -13.22
C ASN A 336 27.40 -21.18 -12.17
N LEU A 337 27.53 -19.91 -12.56
CA LEU A 337 27.16 -18.72 -11.76
C LEU A 337 25.71 -18.26 -11.99
N SER A 338 25.13 -18.60 -13.14
CA SER A 338 23.71 -18.37 -13.46
C SER A 338 22.82 -19.29 -12.61
N ARG A 339 21.61 -18.83 -12.31
CA ARG A 339 20.63 -19.60 -11.52
C ARG A 339 19.37 -19.88 -12.32
N GLU A 340 18.84 -21.09 -12.19
CA GLU A 340 17.60 -21.56 -12.84
C GLU A 340 16.35 -21.03 -12.10
N ARG A 341 16.19 -19.70 -12.04
CA ARG A 341 15.25 -19.06 -11.08
C ARG A 341 13.77 -19.16 -11.41
N TRP A 342 13.40 -19.07 -12.68
CA TRP A 342 12.09 -18.52 -13.07
C TRP A 342 10.96 -19.56 -13.21
N ILE A 343 11.25 -20.72 -13.80
CA ILE A 343 10.30 -21.81 -14.06
C ILE A 343 11.06 -23.12 -13.90
N THR A 344 10.55 -24.06 -13.10
CA THR A 344 11.16 -25.40 -12.99
C THR A 344 10.88 -26.23 -14.24
N LYS A 345 11.62 -27.33 -14.45
CA LYS A 345 11.34 -28.29 -15.53
C LYS A 345 9.93 -28.93 -15.45
N GLU A 346 9.28 -28.78 -14.31
CA GLU A 346 7.93 -29.29 -13.98
C GLU A 346 6.84 -28.22 -14.14
N GLY A 347 7.19 -26.99 -14.54
CA GLY A 347 6.25 -25.89 -14.74
C GLY A 347 5.92 -25.06 -13.49
N VAL A 348 6.61 -25.30 -12.36
CA VAL A 348 6.40 -24.54 -11.11
C VAL A 348 7.06 -23.16 -11.23
N THR A 349 6.34 -22.09 -10.85
CA THR A 349 6.81 -20.70 -10.95
C THR A 349 6.33 -19.85 -9.77
N SER A 350 7.21 -19.01 -9.22
CA SER A 350 6.88 -17.96 -8.23
C SER A 350 6.67 -16.57 -8.87
N ASN A 351 6.89 -16.44 -10.19
CA ASN A 351 6.88 -15.18 -10.96
C ASN A 351 5.62 -14.32 -10.72
N GLY A 352 4.47 -14.97 -10.52
CA GLY A 352 3.21 -14.29 -10.20
C GLY A 352 3.27 -13.51 -8.89
N ALA A 353 3.91 -14.05 -7.85
CA ALA A 353 4.12 -13.37 -6.57
C ALA A 353 5.22 -12.29 -6.67
N GLU A 354 6.30 -12.55 -7.41
CA GLU A 354 7.35 -11.53 -7.64
C GLU A 354 6.81 -10.29 -8.37
N ALA A 355 5.99 -10.49 -9.41
CA ALA A 355 5.37 -9.40 -10.18
C ALA A 355 4.46 -8.53 -9.28
N ARG A 356 3.61 -9.16 -8.47
CA ARG A 356 2.80 -8.49 -7.43
C ARG A 356 3.67 -7.70 -6.45
N ASN A 357 4.77 -8.30 -6.00
CA ASN A 357 5.72 -7.67 -5.09
C ASN A 357 6.50 -6.51 -5.72
N ASN A 358 6.68 -6.49 -7.04
CA ASN A 358 7.20 -5.33 -7.76
C ASN A 358 6.15 -4.20 -7.85
N THR A 359 4.91 -4.51 -8.24
CA THR A 359 3.79 -3.54 -8.26
C THR A 359 3.59 -2.89 -6.88
N LEU A 360 3.60 -3.70 -5.82
CA LEU A 360 3.52 -3.25 -4.43
C LEU A 360 4.67 -2.30 -4.06
N LYS A 361 5.92 -2.67 -4.39
CA LYS A 361 7.09 -1.81 -4.18
C LYS A 361 6.99 -0.49 -4.94
N GLN A 362 6.52 -0.50 -6.19
CA GLN A 362 6.35 0.70 -7.00
C GLN A 362 5.31 1.64 -6.40
N ALA A 363 4.14 1.12 -6.02
CA ALA A 363 3.08 1.84 -5.34
C ALA A 363 3.54 2.48 -4.01
N PHE A 364 4.27 1.74 -3.18
CA PHE A 364 4.70 2.22 -1.86
C PHE A 364 5.87 3.23 -1.91
N ARG A 365 6.54 3.41 -3.07
CA ARG A 365 7.47 4.54 -3.28
C ARG A 365 6.75 5.88 -3.18
N SER A 366 5.51 5.99 -3.68
CA SER A 366 4.71 7.21 -3.63
C SER A 366 4.44 7.71 -2.20
N TYR A 367 4.44 6.82 -1.21
CA TYR A 367 4.27 7.19 0.19
C TYR A 367 5.56 7.64 0.90
N HIS A 368 6.75 7.44 0.31
CA HIS A 368 8.08 7.58 0.89
C HIS A 368 8.36 6.70 2.13
N TYR A 369 7.52 6.74 3.16
CA TYR A 369 7.56 5.91 4.35
C TYR A 369 6.16 5.82 5.00
N ILE A 370 5.81 4.63 5.51
CA ILE A 370 4.63 4.45 6.37
C ILE A 370 5.03 3.77 7.68
N SER A 371 4.38 4.17 8.78
CA SER A 371 4.57 3.52 10.08
C SER A 371 4.03 2.08 10.06
N PRO A 372 4.80 1.07 10.51
CA PRO A 372 4.33 -0.32 10.59
C PRO A 372 3.01 -0.51 11.35
N LYS A 373 2.72 0.33 12.36
CA LYS A 373 1.45 0.32 13.10
C LYS A 373 0.20 0.46 12.22
N TRP A 374 0.31 1.17 11.10
CA TRP A 374 -0.81 1.46 10.19
C TRP A 374 -0.70 0.73 8.84
N SER A 375 0.30 -0.12 8.68
CA SER A 375 0.66 -0.78 7.42
C SER A 375 -0.48 -1.53 6.76
N GLN A 376 -1.25 -2.32 7.52
CA GLN A 376 -2.35 -3.12 6.98
C GLN A 376 -3.37 -2.26 6.21
N LEU A 377 -3.71 -1.06 6.70
CA LEU A 377 -4.64 -0.15 6.01
C LEU A 377 -4.12 0.38 4.65
N TYR A 378 -2.80 0.40 4.44
CA TYR A 378 -2.21 0.73 3.14
C TYR A 378 -2.12 -0.50 2.23
N LEU A 379 -1.95 -1.70 2.81
CA LEU A 379 -1.88 -2.98 2.10
C LEU A 379 -3.27 -3.43 1.62
N ASP A 380 -4.29 -3.27 2.45
CA ASP A 380 -5.68 -3.53 2.09
C ASP A 380 -6.18 -2.58 1.01
N GLU A 381 -5.72 -1.32 1.03
CA GLU A 381 -6.08 -0.35 0.00
C GLU A 381 -5.59 -0.77 -1.39
N ILE A 382 -4.30 -1.09 -1.55
CA ILE A 382 -3.79 -1.56 -2.84
C ILE A 382 -4.34 -2.95 -3.22
N SER A 383 -4.61 -3.80 -2.23
CA SER A 383 -5.29 -5.09 -2.40
C SER A 383 -6.69 -4.89 -3.00
N PHE A 384 -7.53 -4.08 -2.36
CA PHE A 384 -8.89 -3.75 -2.79
C PHE A 384 -8.91 -3.12 -4.19
N LEU A 385 -8.11 -2.08 -4.42
CA LEU A 385 -8.06 -1.37 -5.71
C LEU A 385 -7.61 -2.30 -6.84
N GLY A 386 -6.71 -3.25 -6.56
CA GLY A 386 -6.31 -4.28 -7.52
C GLY A 386 -7.35 -5.37 -7.74
N ASN A 387 -8.14 -5.71 -6.71
CA ASN A 387 -9.12 -6.79 -6.77
C ASN A 387 -10.48 -6.36 -7.33
N LEU A 388 -10.80 -5.06 -7.29
CA LEU A 388 -12.09 -4.52 -7.76
C LEU A 388 -12.43 -4.89 -9.22
N ARG A 389 -11.42 -5.09 -10.07
CA ARG A 389 -11.62 -5.54 -11.48
C ARG A 389 -12.24 -6.92 -11.62
N TYR A 390 -12.31 -7.71 -10.54
CA TYR A 390 -12.94 -9.03 -10.47
C TYR A 390 -14.31 -9.01 -9.79
N SER A 391 -14.91 -7.84 -9.56
CA SER A 391 -16.22 -7.72 -8.89
C SER A 391 -17.08 -6.64 -9.53
N GLU A 392 -17.85 -7.04 -10.54
CA GLU A 392 -18.67 -6.15 -11.39
C GLU A 392 -19.69 -5.36 -10.58
N GLY A 393 -20.49 -6.00 -9.73
CA GLY A 393 -21.44 -5.31 -8.85
C GLY A 393 -20.82 -4.35 -7.83
N LEU A 394 -19.54 -4.49 -7.47
CA LEU A 394 -18.82 -3.47 -6.70
C LEU A 394 -18.31 -2.33 -7.59
N LYS A 395 -17.88 -2.63 -8.82
CA LYS A 395 -17.47 -1.63 -9.82
C LYS A 395 -18.65 -0.73 -10.18
N GLU A 396 -19.82 -1.29 -10.50
CA GLU A 396 -21.09 -0.57 -10.74
C GLU A 396 -21.44 0.36 -9.57
N LEU A 397 -21.43 -0.16 -8.33
CA LEU A 397 -21.72 0.60 -7.12
C LEU A 397 -20.77 1.79 -6.90
N LEU A 398 -19.51 1.67 -7.32
CA LEU A 398 -18.47 2.68 -7.12
C LEU A 398 -18.33 3.65 -8.29
N PHE A 399 -18.76 3.28 -9.50
CA PHE A 399 -18.71 4.13 -10.69
C PHE A 399 -20.02 4.85 -10.99
N GLU A 400 -21.13 4.12 -11.04
CA GLU A 400 -22.43 4.62 -11.48
C GLU A 400 -23.31 4.97 -10.28
N GLY A 401 -23.27 4.13 -9.24
CA GLY A 401 -24.17 4.18 -8.10
C GLY A 401 -25.56 3.63 -8.44
N GLY A 402 -26.27 3.14 -7.43
CA GLY A 402 -27.70 2.82 -7.61
C GLY A 402 -28.51 4.10 -7.76
N SER A 403 -29.63 4.03 -8.47
CA SER A 403 -30.66 5.07 -8.45
C SER A 403 -31.12 5.33 -7.02
N VAL A 404 -30.68 6.47 -6.45
CA VAL A 404 -31.03 6.89 -5.08
C VAL A 404 -32.46 7.47 -5.09
N GLY A 405 -33.44 6.58 -5.28
CA GLY A 405 -34.88 6.85 -5.25
C GLY A 405 -35.39 7.76 -6.38
N GLU A 406 -36.18 7.21 -7.31
CA GLU A 406 -37.01 8.02 -8.22
C GLU A 406 -37.98 8.93 -7.43
N SER A 407 -38.35 8.50 -6.21
CA SER A 407 -39.08 9.26 -5.19
C SER A 407 -38.44 10.58 -4.79
N ASP A 408 -37.12 10.71 -4.92
CA ASP A 408 -36.36 11.81 -4.34
C ASP A 408 -36.22 12.99 -5.30
N ASN A 409 -36.61 12.82 -6.57
CA ASN A 409 -36.67 13.88 -7.57
C ASN A 409 -37.41 15.14 -7.06
N GLY A 410 -38.51 14.95 -6.32
CA GLY A 410 -39.28 16.04 -5.69
C GLY A 410 -38.55 16.79 -4.57
N CYS A 411 -37.49 16.23 -3.97
CA CYS A 411 -36.69 16.90 -2.94
C CYS A 411 -35.60 17.83 -3.52
N PHE A 412 -35.43 17.90 -4.84
CA PHE A 412 -34.35 18.65 -5.49
C PHE A 412 -34.77 19.96 -6.19
N THR A 413 -36.07 20.21 -6.38
CA THR A 413 -36.60 21.26 -7.26
C THR A 413 -36.51 22.69 -6.72
N ASN A 414 -36.00 22.89 -5.50
CA ASN A 414 -35.91 24.21 -4.86
C ASN A 414 -34.52 24.47 -4.26
N ARG A 415 -33.56 24.85 -5.11
CA ARG A 415 -32.27 25.47 -4.74
C ARG A 415 -32.14 26.82 -5.43
#